data_AF-A0A9W8I6N2-F1
#
_entry.id   AF-A0A9W8I6N2-F1
#
_cell.length_a   1.000
_cell.length_b   1.000
_cell.length_c   1.000
_cell.angle_alpha   90.00
_cell.angle_beta   90.00
_cell.angle_gamma   90.00
#
_symmetry.space_group_name_H-M   'P 1'
#
loop_
_entity.id
_entity.type
_entity.pdbx_description
1 polymer ?
#
loop_
_entity_poly.entity_id
_entity_poly.type
_entity_poly.pdbx_seq_one_letter_code
_entity_poly.pdbx_strand_id
1 'polypeptide(L)'
;MAALFRLTQAAAAARSRVLGRRAVSGYAAHNPYLKDFQYKDTVPVLDGALTLSKDEHSMIDRFIRVNQAGETAAVTIYKGQMAVLGGDPGLRELLTHMRDQEEVHLEIMDKHIVDYRVRPTLLQPVAAVGGYILGVVSAMLGTKSAMTCTEAVETRIGMHYNDQLRDLHLLKHEQLEELKKTIAKCRDEELEHLDTAVDHGARMAPLYKMQFEFIKSGCSAAIWLCQRI
;
A
#
# COMPACT_ATOMS: atom_id res chain seq x y z
N MET A 1 27.31 11.96 -20.39
CA MET A 1 26.32 10.92 -20.02
C MET A 1 26.36 10.57 -18.53
N ALA A 2 27.51 10.19 -17.96
CA ALA A 2 27.61 9.85 -16.51
C ALA A 2 27.29 11.00 -15.53
N ALA A 3 27.62 12.25 -15.89
CA ALA A 3 27.35 13.42 -15.05
C ALA A 3 25.85 13.76 -14.96
N LEU A 4 25.09 13.63 -16.05
CA LEU A 4 23.64 13.80 -16.04
C LEU A 4 22.94 12.71 -15.20
N PHE A 5 23.44 11.47 -15.24
CA PHE A 5 22.91 10.36 -14.44
C PHE A 5 23.16 10.54 -12.93
N ARG A 6 24.30 11.15 -12.56
CA ARG A 6 24.60 11.49 -11.15
C ARG A 6 23.76 12.66 -10.66
N LEU A 7 23.47 13.65 -11.50
CA LEU A 7 22.60 14.79 -11.16
C LEU A 7 21.14 14.35 -10.98
N THR A 8 20.64 13.41 -11.78
CA THR A 8 19.27 12.87 -11.60
C THR A 8 19.15 11.99 -10.36
N GLN A 9 20.17 11.18 -10.04
CA GLN A 9 20.21 10.43 -8.78
C GLN A 9 20.31 11.35 -7.56
N ALA A 10 21.12 12.41 -7.62
CA ALA A 10 21.23 13.39 -6.54
C ALA A 10 19.92 14.17 -6.34
N ALA A 11 19.21 14.53 -7.42
CA ALA A 11 17.90 15.17 -7.34
C ALA A 11 16.80 14.23 -6.83
N ALA A 12 16.85 12.94 -7.18
CA ALA A 12 15.94 11.92 -6.65
C ALA A 12 16.22 11.63 -5.16
N ALA A 13 17.49 11.57 -4.76
CA ALA A 13 17.92 11.43 -3.36
C ALA A 13 17.62 12.68 -2.52
N ALA A 14 17.71 13.88 -3.10
CA ALA A 14 17.31 15.13 -2.46
C ALA A 14 15.79 15.23 -2.30
N ARG A 15 14.99 14.79 -3.30
CA ARG A 15 13.54 14.63 -3.16
C ARG A 15 13.17 13.56 -2.15
N SER A 16 13.90 12.45 -2.10
CA SER A 16 13.76 11.39 -1.07
C SER A 16 14.13 11.89 0.32
N ARG A 17 15.11 12.79 0.48
CA ARG A 17 15.42 13.46 1.77
C ARG A 17 14.36 14.47 2.19
N VAL A 18 13.70 15.13 1.25
CA VAL A 18 12.57 16.03 1.53
C VAL A 18 11.29 15.22 1.83
N LEU A 19 11.11 14.06 1.20
CA LEU A 19 10.01 13.12 1.47
C LEU A 19 10.22 12.34 2.77
N GLY A 20 11.44 11.89 3.07
CA GLY A 20 11.82 11.24 4.34
C GLY A 20 11.87 12.19 5.54
N ARG A 21 11.64 13.50 5.32
CA ARG A 21 11.39 14.51 6.36
C ARG A 21 9.93 14.96 6.44
N ARG A 22 9.01 14.34 5.70
CA ARG A 22 7.68 14.11 6.26
C ARG A 22 7.90 12.98 7.26
N ALA A 23 8.38 13.24 8.48
CA ALA A 23 7.52 13.67 9.57
C ALA A 23 6.12 13.17 9.26
N VAL A 24 5.79 12.01 9.85
CA VAL A 24 4.42 11.56 10.13
C VAL A 24 3.47 12.67 9.76
N SER A 25 2.74 12.52 8.65
CA SER A 25 1.70 13.51 8.29
C SER A 25 1.02 13.89 9.60
N GLY A 26 0.84 15.17 9.92
CA GLY A 26 0.27 15.55 11.21
C GLY A 26 -1.06 14.82 11.49
N TYR A 27 -1.72 14.36 10.42
CA TYR A 27 -2.84 13.44 10.45
C TYR A 27 -2.50 12.04 11.01
N ALA A 28 -1.48 11.36 10.49
CA ALA A 28 -1.07 10.04 10.96
C ALA A 28 -0.56 10.11 12.42
N ALA A 29 0.10 11.19 12.85
CA ALA A 29 0.62 11.33 14.21
C ALA A 29 -0.47 11.28 15.30
N HIS A 30 -1.72 11.55 14.92
CA HIS A 30 -2.89 11.49 15.78
C HIS A 30 -3.79 10.30 15.48
N ASN A 31 -3.40 9.45 14.53
CA ASN A 31 -4.14 8.26 14.16
C ASN A 31 -4.04 7.21 15.28
N PRO A 32 -5.17 6.79 15.88
CA PRO A 32 -5.16 5.86 17.00
C PRO A 32 -4.58 4.48 16.63
N TYR A 33 -4.71 4.06 15.37
CA TYR A 33 -4.26 2.76 14.86
C TYR A 33 -2.74 2.65 14.72
N LEU A 34 -2.00 3.78 14.71
CA LEU A 34 -0.54 3.75 14.71
C LEU A 34 0.02 2.95 15.90
N LYS A 35 -0.63 3.00 17.06
CA LYS A 35 -0.18 2.32 18.28
C LYS A 35 -0.22 0.80 18.18
N ASP A 36 -1.07 0.29 17.28
CA ASP A 36 -1.27 -1.15 17.08
C ASP A 36 -0.16 -1.74 16.21
N PHE A 37 0.49 -0.92 15.38
CA PHE A 37 1.79 -1.26 14.83
C PHE A 37 2.86 -0.93 15.89
N GLN A 38 3.35 -1.96 16.60
CA GLN A 38 4.61 -1.87 17.37
C GLN A 38 5.82 -1.80 16.42
N TYR A 39 5.75 -0.92 15.42
CA TYR A 39 6.83 -0.66 14.51
C TYR A 39 7.95 -0.04 15.34
N LYS A 40 9.01 -0.83 15.57
CA LYS A 40 10.18 -0.31 16.25
C LYS A 40 10.78 0.75 15.34
N ASP A 41 10.90 2.00 15.84
CA ASP A 41 11.68 3.07 15.19
C ASP A 41 13.11 2.62 14.82
N THR A 42 13.55 1.54 15.45
CA THR A 42 14.74 0.77 15.16
C THR A 42 14.46 -0.45 14.28
N VAL A 43 13.90 -0.28 13.07
CA VAL A 43 14.53 -1.03 11.97
C VAL A 43 15.93 -0.44 11.91
N PRO A 44 17.01 -1.24 12.01
CA PRO A 44 18.34 -0.66 11.95
C PRO A 44 18.36 0.23 10.71
N VAL A 45 18.64 1.53 10.89
CA VAL A 45 19.21 2.29 9.80
C VAL A 45 20.26 1.35 9.25
N LEU A 46 20.08 0.90 8.00
CA LEU A 46 20.98 -0.05 7.37
C LEU A 46 22.28 0.72 7.07
N ASP A 47 22.96 1.14 8.13
CA ASP A 47 24.30 1.69 8.19
C ASP A 47 25.28 0.51 8.01
N GLY A 48 25.07 -0.26 6.93
CA GLY A 48 26.16 -0.94 6.25
C GLY A 48 26.14 -2.45 6.04
N ALA A 49 25.14 -3.26 6.46
CA ALA A 49 25.21 -4.70 6.14
C ALA A 49 23.88 -5.46 6.21
N LEU A 50 22.91 -5.14 5.34
CA LEU A 50 22.06 -6.25 4.86
C LEU A 50 22.98 -7.18 4.08
N THR A 51 23.23 -8.39 4.59
CA THR A 51 24.08 -9.37 3.90
C THR A 51 23.29 -10.13 2.85
N LEU A 52 22.56 -9.40 2.01
CA LEU A 52 21.77 -9.96 0.93
C LEU A 52 22.61 -10.03 -0.35
N SER A 53 22.39 -11.09 -1.12
CA SER A 53 22.82 -11.15 -2.51
C SER A 53 22.14 -10.05 -3.33
N LYS A 54 22.71 -9.78 -4.52
CA LYS A 54 22.15 -8.80 -5.44
C LYS A 54 20.70 -9.12 -5.85
N ASP A 55 20.38 -10.39 -6.00
CA ASP A 55 19.04 -10.84 -6.42
C ASP A 55 18.02 -10.71 -5.29
N GLU A 56 18.42 -11.01 -4.05
CA GLU A 56 17.62 -10.76 -2.85
C GLU A 56 17.35 -9.27 -2.66
N HIS A 57 18.38 -8.41 -2.76
CA HIS A 57 18.19 -6.95 -2.74
C HIS A 57 17.20 -6.49 -3.82
N SER A 58 17.38 -6.94 -5.06
CA SER A 58 16.48 -6.61 -6.17
C SER A 58 15.03 -7.06 -5.90
N MET A 59 14.84 -8.19 -5.22
CA MET A 59 13.52 -8.67 -4.83
C MET A 59 12.88 -7.79 -3.75
N ILE A 60 13.63 -7.47 -2.68
CA ILE A 60 13.15 -6.59 -1.60
C ILE A 60 12.80 -5.19 -2.15
N ASP A 61 13.62 -4.64 -3.03
CA ASP A 61 13.36 -3.36 -3.70
C ASP A 61 12.02 -3.37 -4.46
N ARG A 62 11.69 -4.48 -5.14
CA ARG A 62 10.40 -4.60 -5.84
C ARG A 62 9.24 -4.70 -4.86
N PHE A 63 9.38 -5.44 -3.78
CA PHE A 63 8.32 -5.61 -2.77
C PHE A 63 7.95 -4.27 -2.15
N ILE A 64 8.94 -3.58 -1.55
CA ILE A 64 8.73 -2.32 -0.86
C ILE A 64 8.16 -1.24 -1.80
N ARG A 65 8.68 -1.17 -3.02
CA ARG A 65 8.19 -0.22 -4.04
C ARG A 65 6.73 -0.45 -4.40
N VAL A 66 6.32 -1.70 -4.61
CA VAL A 66 4.95 -2.04 -4.99
C VAL A 66 4.01 -1.83 -3.80
N ASN A 67 4.42 -2.22 -2.59
CA ASN A 67 3.62 -2.00 -1.39
C ASN A 67 3.33 -0.50 -1.22
N GLN A 68 4.37 0.34 -1.26
CA GLN A 68 4.19 1.79 -1.14
C GLN A 68 3.25 2.39 -2.20
N ALA A 69 3.33 1.91 -3.45
CA ALA A 69 2.41 2.34 -4.50
C ALA A 69 0.98 1.80 -4.30
N GLY A 70 0.84 0.58 -3.78
CA GLY A 70 -0.42 -0.06 -3.42
C GLY A 70 -1.13 0.72 -2.31
N GLU A 71 -0.45 0.96 -1.20
CA GLU A 71 -0.99 1.73 -0.07
C GLU A 71 -1.35 3.17 -0.48
N THR A 72 -0.56 3.76 -1.38
CA THR A 72 -0.91 5.08 -1.95
C THR A 72 -2.26 5.03 -2.67
N ALA A 73 -2.53 3.96 -3.43
CA ALA A 73 -3.80 3.78 -4.12
C ALA A 73 -4.93 3.43 -3.15
N ALA A 74 -4.71 2.57 -2.16
CA ALA A 74 -5.71 2.19 -1.15
C ALA A 74 -6.23 3.42 -0.39
N VAL A 75 -5.32 4.24 0.15
CA VAL A 75 -5.65 5.51 0.81
C VAL A 75 -6.49 6.42 -0.11
N THR A 76 -6.15 6.51 -1.39
CA THR A 76 -6.90 7.39 -2.31
C THR A 76 -8.22 6.78 -2.77
N ILE A 77 -8.35 5.45 -2.86
CA ILE A 77 -9.63 4.76 -3.08
C ILE A 77 -10.61 5.14 -1.98
N TYR A 78 -10.24 4.99 -0.71
CA TYR A 78 -11.14 5.36 0.39
C TYR A 78 -11.45 6.86 0.38
N LYS A 79 -10.48 7.74 0.10
CA LYS A 79 -10.76 9.18 -0.07
C LYS A 79 -11.79 9.44 -1.18
N GLY A 80 -11.70 8.72 -2.29
CA GLY A 80 -12.66 8.80 -3.39
C GLY A 80 -14.05 8.28 -2.99
N GLN A 81 -14.11 7.15 -2.30
CA GLN A 81 -15.37 6.60 -1.81
C GLN A 81 -16.05 7.54 -0.81
N MET A 82 -15.28 8.10 0.14
CA MET A 82 -15.76 9.07 1.13
C MET A 82 -16.25 10.36 0.49
N ALA A 83 -15.66 10.80 -0.63
CA ALA A 83 -16.14 12.00 -1.34
C ALA A 83 -17.58 11.85 -1.84
N VAL A 84 -18.06 10.62 -2.04
CA VAL A 84 -19.41 10.33 -2.55
C VAL A 84 -20.33 9.81 -1.44
N LEU A 85 -19.87 8.83 -0.66
CA LEU A 85 -20.69 8.14 0.35
C LEU A 85 -20.53 8.71 1.76
N GLY A 86 -19.53 9.56 1.98
CA GLY A 86 -19.23 10.12 3.29
C GLY A 86 -20.29 11.09 3.81
N GLY A 87 -21.42 11.30 3.14
CA GLY A 87 -22.59 12.00 3.68
C GLY A 87 -23.35 11.16 4.72
N ASP A 88 -23.38 9.84 4.54
CA ASP A 88 -24.01 8.89 5.46
C ASP A 88 -23.12 8.70 6.71
N PRO A 89 -23.64 8.91 7.94
CA PRO A 89 -22.83 8.79 9.15
C PRO A 89 -22.23 7.40 9.38
N GLY A 90 -22.98 6.33 9.10
CA GLY A 90 -22.52 4.96 9.30
C GLY A 90 -21.42 4.58 8.32
N LEU A 91 -21.60 4.95 7.04
CA LEU A 91 -20.55 4.73 6.02
C LEU A 91 -19.35 5.64 6.24
N ARG A 92 -19.55 6.88 6.74
CA ARG A 92 -18.44 7.77 7.06
C ARG A 92 -17.54 7.17 8.13
N GLU A 93 -18.11 6.63 9.20
CA GLU A 93 -17.35 6.00 10.28
C GLU A 93 -16.57 4.79 9.77
N LEU A 94 -17.24 3.88 9.06
CA LEU A 94 -16.62 2.71 8.44
C LEU A 94 -15.45 3.07 7.52
N LEU A 95 -15.70 3.95 6.54
CA LEU A 95 -14.68 4.34 5.55
C LEU A 95 -13.54 5.15 6.18
N THR A 96 -13.83 5.91 7.24
CA THR A 96 -12.79 6.61 8.02
C THR A 96 -11.88 5.61 8.70
N HIS A 97 -12.45 4.59 9.35
CA HIS A 97 -11.68 3.55 10.02
C HIS A 97 -10.74 2.83 9.04
N MET A 98 -11.26 2.33 7.92
CA MET A 98 -10.47 1.59 6.94
C MET A 98 -9.37 2.49 6.35
N ARG A 99 -9.71 3.71 5.92
CA ARG A 99 -8.74 4.68 5.41
C ARG A 99 -7.64 4.97 6.43
N ASP A 100 -8.01 5.15 7.70
CA ASP A 100 -7.05 5.49 8.74
C ASP A 100 -6.06 4.33 8.95
N GLN A 101 -6.47 3.06 8.83
CA GLN A 101 -5.52 1.94 8.80
C GLN A 101 -4.60 2.01 7.57
N GLU A 102 -5.11 2.30 6.38
CA GLU A 102 -4.26 2.42 5.19
C GLU A 102 -3.27 3.57 5.25
N GLU A 103 -3.63 4.66 5.93
CA GLU A 103 -2.67 5.76 6.12
C GLU A 103 -1.52 5.35 7.04
N VAL A 104 -1.77 4.46 8.01
CA VAL A 104 -0.72 3.82 8.81
C VAL A 104 0.14 2.89 7.97
N HIS A 105 -0.47 2.04 7.14
CA HIS A 105 0.26 1.17 6.21
C HIS A 105 1.15 1.99 5.28
N LEU A 106 0.62 3.03 4.64
CA LEU A 106 1.35 3.90 3.73
C LEU A 106 2.55 4.56 4.42
N GLU A 107 2.37 5.04 5.66
CA GLU A 107 3.46 5.64 6.42
C GLU A 107 4.60 4.64 6.67
N ILE A 108 4.24 3.41 7.06
CA ILE A 108 5.20 2.33 7.26
C ILE A 108 5.95 2.01 5.97
N MET A 109 5.24 1.95 4.83
CA MET A 109 5.86 1.69 3.53
C MET A 109 6.74 2.85 3.07
N ASP A 110 6.36 4.10 3.32
CA ASP A 110 7.19 5.28 3.08
C ASP A 110 8.47 5.25 3.95
N LYS A 111 8.38 4.79 5.19
CA LYS A 111 9.55 4.54 6.03
C LYS A 111 10.42 3.42 5.47
N HIS A 112 9.85 2.32 4.99
CA HIS A 112 10.60 1.25 4.34
C HIS A 112 11.33 1.70 3.06
N ILE A 113 10.74 2.60 2.27
CA ILE A 113 11.42 3.23 1.14
C ILE A 113 12.73 3.90 1.60
N VAL A 114 12.71 4.61 2.73
CA VAL A 114 13.89 5.28 3.29
C VAL A 114 14.87 4.28 3.89
N ASP A 115 14.40 3.40 4.77
CA ASP A 115 15.24 2.49 5.56
C ASP A 115 15.98 1.49 4.66
N TYR A 116 15.30 0.97 3.63
CA TYR A 116 15.88 0.05 2.65
C TYR A 116 16.49 0.76 1.43
N ARG A 117 16.46 2.10 1.39
CA ARG A 117 16.99 2.93 0.30
C ARG A 117 16.40 2.56 -1.08
N VAL A 118 15.14 2.17 -1.10
CA VAL A 118 14.41 1.78 -2.29
C VAL A 118 14.01 3.01 -3.07
N ARG A 119 14.11 2.97 -4.39
CA ARG A 119 13.55 4.02 -5.25
C ARG A 119 12.05 3.77 -5.45
N PRO A 120 11.15 4.73 -5.12
CA PRO A 120 9.73 4.61 -5.43
C PRO A 120 9.49 4.47 -6.94
N THR A 121 8.38 3.83 -7.30
CA THR A 121 7.98 3.73 -8.70
C THR A 121 7.58 5.09 -9.25
N LEU A 122 7.90 5.35 -10.52
CA LEU A 122 7.44 6.58 -11.20
C LEU A 122 5.92 6.62 -11.38
N LEU A 123 5.25 5.49 -11.18
CA LEU A 123 3.80 5.37 -11.30
C LEU A 123 3.05 5.69 -10.02
N GLN A 124 3.73 5.99 -8.91
CA GLN A 124 3.05 6.30 -7.65
C GLN A 124 2.01 7.44 -7.79
N PRO A 125 2.29 8.55 -8.51
CA PRO A 125 1.28 9.59 -8.74
C PRO A 125 0.09 9.10 -9.58
N VAL A 126 0.35 8.19 -10.53
CA VAL A 126 -0.71 7.57 -11.34
C VAL A 126 -1.57 6.64 -10.48
N ALA A 127 -0.96 5.88 -9.58
CA ALA A 127 -1.66 5.03 -8.61
C ALA A 127 -2.56 5.88 -7.68
N ALA A 128 -2.05 7.01 -7.17
CA ALA A 128 -2.83 7.94 -6.36
C ALA A 128 -4.07 8.46 -7.08
N VAL A 129 -3.90 8.98 -8.31
CA VAL A 129 -5.01 9.52 -9.12
C VAL A 129 -5.98 8.42 -9.53
N GLY A 130 -5.46 7.28 -9.99
CA GLY A 130 -6.25 6.13 -10.41
C GLY A 130 -7.08 5.56 -9.26
N GLY A 131 -6.48 5.42 -8.07
CA GLY A 131 -7.16 4.99 -6.86
C GLY A 131 -8.31 5.92 -6.49
N TYR A 132 -8.09 7.24 -6.48
CA TYR A 132 -9.16 8.21 -6.20
C TYR A 132 -10.32 8.11 -7.20
N ILE A 133 -10.01 8.03 -8.50
CA ILE A 133 -11.04 7.88 -9.54
C ILE A 133 -11.81 6.57 -9.34
N LEU A 134 -11.11 5.46 -9.08
CA LEU A 134 -11.74 4.16 -8.84
C LEU A 134 -12.66 4.20 -7.62
N GLY A 135 -12.22 4.85 -6.54
CA GLY A 135 -13.03 5.07 -5.34
C GLY A 135 -14.29 5.88 -5.61
N VAL A 136 -14.17 7.02 -6.30
CA VAL A 136 -15.32 7.85 -6.68
C VAL A 136 -16.29 7.08 -7.57
N VAL A 137 -15.80 6.43 -8.63
CA VAL A 137 -16.65 5.72 -9.60
C VAL A 137 -17.38 4.56 -8.95
N SER A 138 -16.68 3.74 -8.16
CA SER A 138 -17.31 2.61 -7.46
C SER A 138 -18.37 3.08 -6.46
N ALA A 139 -18.11 4.17 -5.75
CA ALA A 139 -19.06 4.77 -4.82
C ALA A 139 -20.28 5.43 -5.48
N MET A 140 -20.10 6.03 -6.67
CA MET A 140 -21.22 6.54 -7.48
C MET A 140 -22.18 5.43 -7.93
N LEU A 141 -21.68 4.19 -8.07
CA LEU A 141 -22.48 3.00 -8.35
C LEU A 141 -23.15 2.42 -7.09
N GLY A 142 -22.99 3.08 -5.93
CA GLY A 142 -23.60 2.75 -4.65
C GLY A 142 -22.68 1.98 -3.70
N THR A 143 -23.07 1.91 -2.43
CA THR A 143 -22.30 1.31 -1.33
C THR A 143 -21.80 -0.10 -1.65
N LYS A 144 -22.66 -0.97 -2.18
CA LYS A 144 -22.28 -2.36 -2.50
C LYS A 144 -21.18 -2.43 -3.56
N SER A 145 -21.21 -1.54 -4.56
CA SER A 145 -20.17 -1.45 -5.60
C SER A 145 -18.86 -0.88 -5.05
N ALA A 146 -18.93 0.09 -4.13
CA ALA A 146 -17.76 0.54 -3.36
C ALA A 146 -17.14 -0.63 -2.57
N MET A 147 -17.96 -1.42 -1.88
CA MET A 147 -17.48 -2.60 -1.16
C MET A 147 -16.97 -3.70 -2.12
N THR A 148 -17.54 -3.87 -3.31
CA THR A 148 -16.95 -4.76 -4.34
C THR A 148 -15.56 -4.29 -4.75
N CYS A 149 -15.35 -2.98 -4.88
CA CYS A 149 -14.04 -2.43 -5.15
C CYS A 149 -13.06 -2.78 -4.05
N THR A 150 -13.42 -2.55 -2.79
CA THR A 150 -12.59 -2.91 -1.62
C THR A 150 -12.29 -4.41 -1.58
N GLU A 151 -13.29 -5.28 -1.70
CA GLU A 151 -13.09 -6.74 -1.72
C GLU A 151 -12.12 -7.16 -2.84
N ALA A 152 -12.24 -6.59 -4.04
CA ALA A 152 -11.40 -6.94 -5.18
C ALA A 152 -9.95 -6.45 -5.04
N VAL A 153 -9.76 -5.25 -4.48
CA VAL A 153 -8.44 -4.66 -4.19
C VAL A 153 -7.75 -5.48 -3.11
N GLU A 154 -8.41 -5.69 -1.97
CA GLU A 154 -7.85 -6.40 -0.81
C GLU A 154 -7.61 -7.88 -1.09
N THR A 155 -8.46 -8.51 -1.90
CA THR A 155 -8.14 -9.86 -2.40
C THR A 155 -6.80 -9.86 -3.14
N ARG A 156 -6.55 -8.87 -4.00
CA ARG A 156 -5.33 -8.84 -4.78
C ARG A 156 -4.11 -8.42 -3.94
N ILE A 157 -4.25 -7.45 -3.06
CA ILE A 157 -3.18 -6.99 -2.17
C ILE A 157 -2.82 -8.08 -1.16
N GLY A 158 -3.79 -8.71 -0.50
CA GLY A 158 -3.56 -9.84 0.39
C GLY A 158 -2.86 -11.02 -0.30
N MET A 159 -3.23 -11.34 -1.55
CA MET A 159 -2.48 -12.32 -2.36
C MET A 159 -1.03 -11.87 -2.62
N HIS A 160 -0.81 -10.58 -2.89
CA HIS A 160 0.53 -10.04 -3.10
C HIS A 160 1.40 -10.18 -1.85
N TYR A 161 0.87 -9.83 -0.69
CA TYR A 161 1.57 -10.02 0.58
C TYR A 161 1.86 -11.48 0.89
N ASN A 162 0.93 -12.39 0.60
CA ASN A 162 1.16 -13.83 0.73
C ASN A 162 2.32 -14.32 -0.15
N ASP A 163 2.40 -13.87 -1.41
CA ASP A 163 3.51 -14.18 -2.30
C ASP A 163 4.84 -13.65 -1.73
N GLN A 164 4.86 -12.41 -1.23
CA GLN A 164 6.05 -11.82 -0.61
C GLN A 164 6.51 -12.60 0.61
N LEU A 165 5.57 -12.95 1.51
CA LEU A 165 5.88 -13.72 2.70
C LEU A 165 6.44 -15.08 2.33
N ARG A 166 5.85 -15.79 1.36
CA ARG A 166 6.40 -17.07 0.89
C ARG A 166 7.86 -16.90 0.46
N ASP A 167 8.15 -15.91 -0.38
CA ASP A 167 9.51 -15.69 -0.90
C ASP A 167 10.48 -15.29 0.23
N LEU A 168 10.06 -14.44 1.17
CA LEU A 168 10.85 -14.05 2.33
C LEU A 168 11.15 -15.22 3.28
N HIS A 169 10.20 -16.15 3.48
CA HIS A 169 10.42 -17.35 4.30
C HIS A 169 11.45 -18.29 3.66
N LEU A 170 11.49 -18.35 2.32
CA LEU A 170 12.47 -19.15 1.60
C LEU A 170 13.91 -18.62 1.76
N LEU A 171 14.09 -17.30 1.91
CA LEU A 171 15.41 -16.69 2.13
C LEU A 171 16.04 -17.04 3.49
N LYS A 172 15.23 -17.39 4.51
CA LYS A 172 15.69 -17.71 5.87
C LYS A 172 16.70 -16.71 6.47
N HIS A 173 16.53 -15.43 6.17
CA HIS A 173 17.43 -14.37 6.60
C HIS A 173 16.90 -13.65 7.85
N GLU A 174 17.60 -13.74 8.99
CA GLU A 174 17.16 -13.17 10.27
C GLU A 174 16.98 -11.64 10.22
N GLN A 175 17.80 -10.96 9.42
CA GLN A 175 17.71 -9.51 9.22
C GLN A 175 16.40 -9.06 8.53
N LEU A 176 15.61 -10.00 7.98
CA LEU A 176 14.33 -9.72 7.32
C LEU A 176 13.12 -10.04 8.21
N GLU A 177 13.31 -10.49 9.45
CA GLU A 177 12.20 -10.89 10.33
C GLU A 177 11.24 -9.73 10.63
N GLU A 178 11.74 -8.51 10.84
CA GLU A 178 10.86 -7.34 11.06
C GLU A 178 10.08 -6.95 9.80
N LEU A 179 10.67 -7.10 8.61
CA LEU A 179 9.97 -6.91 7.34
C LEU A 179 8.86 -7.96 7.17
N LYS A 180 9.15 -9.24 7.48
CA LYS A 180 8.14 -10.32 7.44
C LYS A 180 6.98 -10.03 8.39
N LYS A 181 7.26 -9.63 9.63
CA LYS A 181 6.21 -9.28 10.61
C LYS A 181 5.36 -8.11 10.13
N THR A 182 5.99 -7.08 9.58
CA THR A 182 5.28 -5.91 9.05
C THR A 182 4.37 -6.30 7.90
N ILE A 183 4.88 -7.04 6.91
CA ILE A 183 4.09 -7.52 5.77
C ILE A 183 2.97 -8.46 6.22
N ALA A 184 3.23 -9.34 7.19
CA ALA A 184 2.21 -10.25 7.73
C ALA A 184 1.10 -9.48 8.43
N LYS A 185 1.43 -8.44 9.19
CA LYS A 185 0.44 -7.58 9.85
C LYS A 185 -0.41 -6.83 8.83
N CYS A 186 0.21 -6.18 7.83
CA CYS A 186 -0.55 -5.51 6.76
C CYS A 186 -1.49 -6.50 6.08
N ARG A 187 -1.00 -7.67 5.66
CA ARG A 187 -1.83 -8.74 5.08
C ARG A 187 -3.04 -9.10 5.95
N ASP A 188 -2.84 -9.27 7.25
CA ASP A 188 -3.92 -9.69 8.15
C ASP A 188 -4.98 -8.60 8.28
N GLU A 189 -4.57 -7.33 8.30
CA GLU A 189 -5.47 -6.16 8.26
C GLU A 189 -6.18 -6.03 6.89
N GLU A 190 -5.51 -6.32 5.76
CA GLU A 190 -6.18 -6.38 4.44
C GLU A 190 -7.29 -7.44 4.38
N LEU A 191 -7.07 -8.58 5.03
CA LEU A 191 -8.08 -9.64 5.09
C LEU A 191 -9.27 -9.23 5.95
N GLU A 192 -9.04 -8.48 7.03
CA GLU A 192 -10.11 -7.86 7.82
C GLU A 192 -10.91 -6.85 6.98
N HIS A 193 -10.24 -6.04 6.15
CA HIS A 193 -10.90 -5.11 5.24
C HIS A 193 -11.75 -5.82 4.19
N LEU A 194 -11.23 -6.92 3.63
CA LEU A 194 -11.94 -7.79 2.71
C LEU A 194 -13.22 -8.33 3.37
N ASP A 195 -13.10 -8.92 4.56
CA ASP A 195 -14.22 -9.49 5.29
C ASP A 195 -15.27 -8.41 5.61
N THR A 196 -14.81 -7.23 6.05
CA THR A 196 -15.65 -6.05 6.26
C THR A 196 -16.43 -5.67 5.00
N ALA A 197 -15.78 -5.66 3.83
CA ALA A 197 -16.44 -5.36 2.57
C ALA A 197 -17.51 -6.40 2.20
N VAL A 198 -17.23 -7.69 2.43
CA VAL A 198 -18.19 -8.78 2.22
C VAL A 198 -19.41 -8.61 3.13
N ASP A 199 -19.19 -8.31 4.42
CA ASP A 199 -20.24 -8.09 5.41
C ASP A 199 -21.11 -6.86 5.08
N HIS A 200 -20.51 -5.84 4.45
CA HIS A 200 -21.22 -4.67 3.93
C HIS A 200 -21.81 -4.87 2.52
N GLY A 201 -21.86 -6.12 2.06
CA GLY A 201 -22.64 -6.51 0.89
C GLY A 201 -21.93 -6.36 -0.45
N ALA A 202 -20.59 -6.40 -0.48
CA ALA A 202 -19.80 -6.41 -1.71
C ALA A 202 -20.36 -7.41 -2.74
N ARG A 203 -20.62 -8.65 -2.32
CA ARG A 203 -21.12 -9.75 -3.17
C ARG A 203 -22.57 -9.58 -3.63
N MET A 204 -23.26 -8.57 -3.10
CA MET A 204 -24.64 -8.23 -3.43
C MET A 204 -24.74 -7.08 -4.44
N ALA A 205 -23.60 -6.56 -4.94
CA ALA A 205 -23.58 -5.50 -5.93
C ALA A 205 -24.14 -5.98 -7.29
N PRO A 206 -24.85 -5.11 -8.03
CA PRO A 206 -25.20 -5.40 -9.42
C PRO A 206 -23.94 -5.71 -10.23
N LEU A 207 -23.95 -6.77 -11.04
CA LEU A 207 -22.80 -7.19 -11.84
C LEU A 207 -21.52 -7.47 -11.00
N TYR A 208 -21.66 -7.86 -9.73
CA TYR A 208 -20.55 -8.13 -8.80
C TYR A 208 -19.34 -8.82 -9.44
N LYS A 209 -19.54 -9.99 -10.08
CA LYS A 209 -18.44 -10.76 -10.69
C LYS A 209 -17.65 -9.96 -11.73
N MET A 210 -18.34 -9.14 -12.52
CA MET A 210 -17.70 -8.31 -13.54
C MET A 210 -16.89 -7.19 -12.90
N GLN A 211 -17.45 -6.49 -11.92
CA GLN A 211 -16.75 -5.44 -11.18
C GLN A 211 -15.51 -6.01 -10.48
N PHE A 212 -15.69 -7.11 -9.75
CA PHE A 212 -14.65 -7.77 -8.98
C PHE A 212 -13.48 -8.21 -9.87
N GLU A 213 -13.75 -8.96 -10.94
CA GLU A 213 -12.69 -9.46 -11.81
C GLU A 213 -12.01 -8.33 -12.61
N PHE A 214 -12.75 -7.30 -13.01
CA PHE A 214 -12.17 -6.14 -13.69
C PHE A 214 -11.18 -5.38 -12.78
N ILE A 215 -11.60 -5.07 -11.55
CA ILE A 215 -10.79 -4.33 -10.58
C ILE A 215 -9.57 -5.16 -10.18
N LYS A 216 -9.77 -6.44 -9.81
CA LYS A 216 -8.69 -7.37 -9.46
C LYS A 216 -7.67 -7.55 -10.59
N SER A 217 -8.12 -7.61 -11.84
CA SER A 217 -7.23 -7.67 -13.02
C SER A 217 -6.46 -6.37 -13.19
N GLY A 218 -7.11 -5.23 -13.00
CA GLY A 218 -6.47 -3.90 -12.98
C GLY A 218 -5.37 -3.81 -11.93
N CYS A 219 -5.65 -4.22 -10.68
CA CYS A 219 -4.67 -4.28 -9.59
C CYS A 219 -3.49 -5.21 -9.95
N SER A 220 -3.76 -6.36 -10.57
CA SER A 220 -2.72 -7.29 -11.01
C SER A 220 -1.79 -6.67 -12.06
N ALA A 221 -2.35 -5.94 -13.03
CA ALA A 221 -1.58 -5.22 -14.03
C ALA A 221 -0.76 -4.06 -13.42
N ALA A 222 -1.35 -3.32 -12.47
CA ALA A 222 -0.67 -2.25 -11.75
C ALA A 222 0.53 -2.78 -10.96
N ILE A 223 0.35 -3.86 -10.18
CA ILE A 223 1.44 -4.54 -9.45
C ILE A 223 2.56 -4.94 -10.42
N TRP A 224 2.22 -5.61 -11.52
CA TRP A 224 3.20 -6.05 -12.50
C TRP A 224 4.03 -4.89 -13.08
N LEU A 225 3.38 -3.75 -13.32
CA LEU A 225 4.01 -2.57 -13.89
C LEU A 225 4.87 -1.83 -12.86
N CYS A 226 4.38 -1.65 -11.63
CA CYS A 226 5.11 -1.03 -10.53
C CYS A 226 6.37 -1.82 -10.13
N GLN A 227 6.38 -3.14 -10.32
CA GLN A 227 7.58 -3.97 -10.13
C GLN A 227 8.74 -3.62 -11.08
N ARG A 228 8.45 -2.97 -12.21
CA ARG A 228 9.41 -2.75 -13.31
C ARG A 228 9.87 -1.30 -13.46
N ILE A 229 9.07 -0.35 -12.97
CA ILE A 229 9.23 1.09 -13.23
C ILE A 229 9.59 1.84 -11.95
#